data_AF-A0A2T5QNV1-F1
#
_entry.id   AF-A0A2T5QNV1-F1
#
_cell.length_a   1.000
_cell.length_b   1.000
_cell.length_c   1.000
_cell.angle_alpha   90.00
_cell.angle_beta   90.00
_cell.angle_gamma   90.00
#
_symmetry.space_group_name_H-M   'P 1'
#
loop_
_entity.id
_entity.type
_entity.pdbx_description
1 polymer ?
#
loop_
_entity_poly.entity_id
_entity_poly.type
_entity_poly.pdbx_seq_one_letter_code
_entity_poly.pdbx_strand_id
1 'polypeptide(L)' 'MDICIGGILNGKVCKNNENYFSAGNPHSDEVTKYEKQYFHLNGKLLSFWVCSDIKFQEALKIAESFIKK' A
#
# COMPACT_ATOMS: atom_id res chain seq x y z
N MET A 1 7.81 -5.33 -1.12
CA MET A 1 8.23 -3.92 -1.09
C MET A 1 7.51 -3.26 0.05
N ASP A 2 8.20 -2.47 0.86
CA ASP A 2 7.61 -1.76 1.98
C ASP A 2 6.87 -0.49 1.53
N ILE A 3 6.30 -0.46 0.32
CA ILE A 3 5.65 0.73 -0.26
C ILE A 3 4.16 0.70 0.00
N CYS A 4 3.61 1.84 0.43
CA CYS A 4 2.18 2.03 0.62
C CYS A 4 1.46 2.44 -0.67
N ILE A 5 0.27 1.90 -0.88
CA ILE A 5 -0.59 2.13 -2.03
C ILE A 5 -1.94 2.65 -1.51
N GLY A 6 -2.33 3.83 -2.00
CA GLY A 6 -3.54 4.53 -1.57
C GLY A 6 -3.41 5.24 -0.22
N GLY A 7 -4.47 5.94 0.16
CA GLY A 7 -4.57 6.64 1.44
C GLY A 7 -3.50 7.73 1.67
N ILE A 8 -3.37 8.15 2.93
CA ILE A 8 -2.46 9.23 3.36
C ILE A 8 -0.96 8.92 3.19
N LEU A 9 -0.60 7.65 2.98
CA LEU A 9 0.78 7.19 2.81
C LEU A 9 1.09 6.76 1.38
N ASN A 10 0.23 7.00 0.39
CA ASN A 10 0.45 6.56 -0.99
C ASN A 10 1.86 6.92 -1.50
N GLY A 11 2.61 5.91 -1.96
CA GLY A 11 3.98 6.01 -2.46
C GLY A 11 5.08 6.11 -1.38
N LYS A 12 4.73 6.17 -0.09
CA LYS A 12 5.71 6.19 1.01
C LYS A 12 6.18 4.79 1.37
N VAL A 13 7.44 4.70 1.82
CA VAL A 13 8.02 3.46 2.33
C VAL A 13 7.75 3.34 3.84
N CYS A 14 7.08 2.29 4.26
CA CYS A 14 6.78 1.93 5.64
C CYS A 14 7.34 0.56 5.97
N LYS A 15 8.44 0.53 6.72
CA LYS A 15 8.97 -0.72 7.28
C LYS A 15 8.18 -1.06 8.53
N ASN A 16 7.26 -2.00 8.40
CA ASN A 16 6.55 -2.60 9.54
C ASN A 16 6.66 -4.13 9.44
N ASN A 17 6.81 -4.79 10.59
CA ASN A 17 6.86 -6.25 10.69
C ASN A 17 5.49 -6.88 10.98
N GLU A 18 4.45 -6.06 11.12
CA GLU A 18 3.08 -6.52 11.35
C GLU A 18 2.40 -6.99 10.05
N ASN A 19 1.17 -7.50 10.15
CA ASN A 19 0.37 -7.89 8.97
C ASN A 19 -0.55 -6.75 8.48
N TYR A 20 -0.86 -5.81 9.37
CA TYR A 20 -1.66 -4.63 9.12
C TYR A 20 -1.15 -3.49 10.00
N PHE A 21 -1.41 -2.25 9.61
CA PHE A 21 -1.19 -1.10 10.47
C PHE A 21 -2.17 0.03 10.14
N SER A 22 -2.34 0.97 11.07
CA SER A 22 -3.16 2.16 10.84
C SER A 22 -2.26 3.39 10.84
N ALA A 23 -2.54 4.33 9.95
CA ALA A 23 -1.89 5.63 9.93
C ALA A 23 -2.96 6.71 10.09
N GLY A 24 -2.79 7.55 11.12
CA GLY A 24 -3.62 8.73 11.34
C GLY A 24 -2.96 9.98 10.78
N ASN A 25 -3.76 10.97 10.42
CA ASN A 25 -3.28 12.32 10.14
C ASN A 25 -3.34 13.16 11.44
N PRO A 26 -2.24 13.78 11.91
CA PRO A 26 -2.26 14.57 13.14
C PRO A 26 -3.21 15.79 13.13
N HIS A 27 -3.69 16.19 11.96
CA HIS A 27 -4.55 17.37 11.76
C HIS A 27 -6.00 17.00 11.39
N SER A 28 -6.37 15.72 11.44
CA SER A 28 -7.74 15.26 11.17
C SER A 28 -8.03 13.93 11.84
N ASP A 29 -9.29 13.63 12.12
CA ASP A 29 -9.69 12.31 12.66
C ASP A 29 -9.61 11.16 11.63
N GLU A 30 -9.08 11.42 10.43
CA GLU A 30 -8.86 10.40 9.40
C GLU A 30 -7.80 9.40 9.84
N VAL A 31 -8.23 8.14 9.94
CA VAL A 31 -7.36 6.97 10.17
C VAL A 31 -7.49 6.05 8.97
N THR A 32 -6.40 5.87 8.24
CA THR A 32 -6.31 4.91 7.13
C THR A 32 -5.71 3.60 7.62
N LYS A 33 -6.35 2.49 7.29
CA LYS A 33 -5.83 1.14 7.55
C LYS A 33 -5.09 0.64 6.32
N TYR A 34 -3.98 -0.04 6.56
CA TYR A 34 -3.16 -0.68 5.53
C TYR A 34 -2.99 -2.15 5.86
N GLU A 35 -3.08 -2.98 4.83
CA GLU A 35 -2.88 -4.42 4.93
C GLU A 35 -1.81 -4.86 3.94
N LYS A 36 -1.04 -5.87 4.32
CA LYS A 36 -0.01 -6.42 3.45
C LYS A 36 -0.65 -7.29 2.37
N GLN A 37 -0.60 -6.84 1.13
CA GLN A 37 -1.08 -7.60 -0.02
C GLN A 37 0.07 -8.00 -0.94
N TYR A 38 -0.11 -9.11 -1.63
CA TYR A 38 0.89 -9.69 -2.52
C TYR A 38 0.40 -9.62 -3.96
N PHE A 39 1.26 -9.16 -4.85
CA PHE A 39 0.97 -8.99 -6.27
C PHE A 39 2.01 -9.74 -7.09
N HIS A 40 1.53 -10.44 -8.12
CA HIS A 40 2.39 -11.00 -9.16
C HIS A 40 2.62 -9.93 -10.22
N LEU A 41 3.82 -9.32 -10.21
CA LEU A 41 4.18 -8.25 -11.11
C LEU A 41 5.46 -8.62 -11.85
N ASN A 42 5.41 -8.60 -13.19
CA ASN A 42 6.54 -8.93 -14.06
C ASN A 42 7.25 -10.25 -13.69
N GLY A 43 6.47 -11.29 -13.37
CA GLY A 43 6.99 -12.61 -12.97
C GLY A 43 7.56 -12.69 -11.54
N LYS A 44 7.51 -11.61 -10.76
CA LYS A 44 7.95 -11.59 -9.35
C LYS A 44 6.77 -11.41 -8.41
N LEU A 45 6.81 -12.10 -7.27
CA LEU A 45 5.88 -11.87 -6.18
C LEU A 45 6.38 -10.71 -5.32
N LEU A 46 5.65 -9.60 -5.31
CA LEU A 46 5.97 -8.43 -4.51
C LEU A 46 4.87 -8.14 -3.50
N SER A 47 5.27 -7.83 -2.28
CA SER A 47 4.38 -7.30 -1.24
C SER A 47 4.22 -5.78 -1.35
N PHE A 48 3.06 -5.25 -0.98
CA PHE A 48 2.79 -3.82 -0.81
C PHE A 48 1.85 -3.62 0.38
N TRP A 49 1.88 -2.43 0.97
CA TRP A 49 0.92 -2.00 1.98
C TRP A 49 -0.27 -1.33 1.30
N VAL A 50 -1.41 -2.00 1.24
CA VAL A 50 -2.57 -1.51 0.49
C VAL A 50 -3.58 -0.93 1.47
N CYS A 51 -3.99 0.31 1.20
CA CYS A 51 -5.07 0.96 1.93
C CYS A 51 -6.36 0.12 1.81
N SER A 52 -7.02 -0.15 2.94
CA SER A 52 -8.26 -0.94 2.97
C SER A 52 -9.42 -0.28 2.21
N ASP A 53 -9.36 1.03 1.99
CA ASP A 53 -10.41 1.81 1.31
C ASP A 53 -10.31 1.78 -0.21
N ILE A 54 -9.23 1.24 -0.78
CA ILE A 54 -9.06 1.15 -2.24
C ILE A 54 -9.34 -0.27 -2.75
N LYS A 55 -9.86 -0.36 -3.97
CA LYS A 55 -10.14 -1.65 -4.60
C LYS A 55 -8.83 -2.29 -5.08
N PHE A 56 -8.79 -3.62 -5.06
CA PHE A 56 -7.65 -4.40 -5.57
C PHE A 56 -7.21 -4.00 -6.99
N GLN A 57 -8.16 -3.73 -7.90
CA GLN A 57 -7.85 -3.31 -9.27
C GLN A 57 -7.13 -1.96 -9.34
N GLU A 58 -7.48 -1.02 -8.47
CA GLU A 58 -6.80 0.27 -8.38
C GLU A 58 -5.41 0.09 -7.77
N ALA A 59 -5.32 -0.72 -6.70
CA ALA A 59 -4.06 -1.05 -6.08
C ALA A 59 -3.09 -1.72 -7.07
N LEU A 60 -3.58 -2.64 -7.92
CA LEU A 60 -2.79 -3.29 -8.96
C LEU A 60 -2.24 -2.30 -9.98
N LYS A 61 -3.07 -1.37 -10.49
CA LYS A 61 -2.62 -0.33 -11.44
C LYS A 61 -1.50 0.53 -10.87
N ILE A 62 -1.63 0.91 -9.60
CA ILE A 62 -0.61 1.68 -8.90
C ILE A 62 0.65 0.82 -8.68
N ALA A 63 0.50 -0.44 -8.27
CA ALA A 63 1.62 -1.36 -8.08
C ALA A 63 2.41 -1.59 -9.38
N GLU A 64 1.73 -1.76 -10.51
CA GLU A 64 2.37 -1.84 -11.84
C GLU A 64 3.16 -0.57 -12.18
N SER A 65 2.66 0.61 -11.81
CA SER A 65 3.34 1.89 -12.08
C SER A 65 4.69 2.00 -11.37
N PHE A 66 4.86 1.33 -10.22
CA PHE A 66 6.15 1.27 -9.53
C PHE A 66 7.17 0.33 -10.20
N ILE A 67 6.71 -0.62 -11.02
CA ILE A 67 7.59 -1.59 -11.71
C ILE A 67 8.00 -1.07 -13.09
N LYS A 68 7.13 -0.33 -13.78
CA LYS A 68 7.36 0.15 -15.15
C LYS A 68 8.41 1.28 -15.25
N LYS A 69 9.11 1.58 -14.15
CA LYS A 69 10.12 2.65 -14.05
C LYS A 69 11.51 2.06 -14.07
#